data_AF-A0A3A5AGM0-F1
#
_entry.id   AF-A0A3A5AGM0-F1
#
_cell.length_a   1.000
_cell.length_b   1.000
_cell.length_c   1.000
_cell.angle_alpha   90.00
_cell.angle_beta   90.00
_cell.angle_gamma   90.00
#
_symmetry.space_group_name_H-M   'P 1'
#
loop_
_entity.id
_entity.type
_entity.pdbx_description
1 polymer ?
#
loop_
_entity_poly.entity_id
_entity_poly.type
_entity_poly.pdbx_seq_one_letter_code
_entity_poly.pdbx_strand_id
1 'polypeptide(L)'
;MVKERFRSLAILAALVLLPGCAAAIPKEISSKVTYSGGFGELQRSPEKFTGEYIILGGRIVEVKNDPPFSSMIVLQLPLETDHKPRINDPSEGRFLVRSGSFLDPAVYSPGTYVTVAGTVAGKEVLPIGGYAYVYPVIRQEKIWKWDLEKGSYPRFHFGIGIGTVF
;
A
#
# COMPACT_ATOMS: atom_id res chain seq x y z
N MET A 1 -30.31 -21.29 41.42
CA MET A 1 -29.80 -19.91 41.25
C MET A 1 -28.35 -19.82 40.76
N VAL A 2 -27.46 -20.79 41.07
CA VAL A 2 -26.05 -20.82 40.60
C VAL A 2 -25.90 -21.13 39.09
N LYS A 3 -26.78 -21.98 38.54
CA LYS A 3 -26.72 -22.46 37.14
C LYS A 3 -26.98 -21.37 36.09
N GLU A 4 -27.84 -20.40 36.42
CA GLU A 4 -28.15 -19.24 35.57
C GLU A 4 -26.96 -18.28 35.47
N ARG A 5 -26.25 -18.04 36.58
CA ARG A 5 -25.03 -17.20 36.59
C ARG A 5 -23.88 -17.82 35.79
N PHE A 6 -23.78 -19.14 35.76
CA PHE A 6 -22.77 -19.86 34.99
C PHE A 6 -23.06 -19.83 33.48
N ARG A 7 -24.33 -19.90 33.09
CA ARG A 7 -24.78 -19.71 31.69
C ARG A 7 -24.55 -18.27 31.22
N SER A 8 -24.83 -17.27 32.04
CA SER A 8 -24.55 -15.87 31.72
C SER A 8 -23.05 -15.58 31.55
N LEU A 9 -22.19 -16.19 32.37
CA LEU A 9 -20.74 -16.06 32.23
C LEU A 9 -20.20 -16.70 30.94
N ALA A 10 -20.74 -17.85 30.54
CA ALA A 10 -20.34 -18.55 29.32
C ALA A 10 -20.72 -17.77 28.04
N ILE A 11 -21.87 -17.09 28.04
CA ILE A 11 -22.31 -16.23 26.94
C ILE A 11 -21.45 -14.95 26.84
N LEU A 12 -21.02 -14.40 27.98
CA LEU A 12 -20.15 -13.22 28.02
C LEU A 12 -18.71 -13.54 27.57
N ALA A 13 -18.21 -14.75 27.88
CA ALA A 13 -16.89 -15.21 27.42
C ALA A 13 -16.83 -15.53 25.92
N ALA A 14 -17.94 -15.94 25.33
CA ALA A 14 -18.03 -16.20 23.88
C ALA A 14 -18.01 -14.92 23.02
N LEU A 15 -18.28 -13.75 23.59
CA LEU A 15 -18.30 -12.47 22.86
C LEU A 15 -16.91 -11.83 22.68
N VAL A 16 -15.88 -12.34 23.35
CA VAL A 16 -14.52 -11.75 23.35
C VAL A 16 -13.61 -12.34 22.26
N LEU A 17 -14.07 -13.35 21.52
CA LEU A 17 -13.31 -14.01 20.45
C LEU A 17 -13.72 -13.51 19.05
N LEU A 18 -13.88 -12.20 18.87
CA LEU A 18 -13.86 -11.64 17.52
C LEU A 18 -12.37 -11.52 17.12
N PRO A 19 -11.82 -12.41 16.27
CA PRO A 19 -10.53 -12.14 15.66
C PRO A 19 -10.71 -10.87 14.85
N GLY A 20 -10.14 -9.76 15.32
CA GLY A 20 -9.92 -8.59 14.48
C GLY A 20 -9.09 -9.07 13.31
N CYS A 21 -9.72 -9.25 12.14
CA CYS A 21 -9.00 -9.54 10.92
C CYS A 21 -8.14 -8.30 10.64
N ALA A 22 -6.90 -8.33 11.11
CA ALA A 22 -5.85 -7.50 10.54
C ALA A 22 -5.92 -7.72 9.01
N ALA A 23 -5.92 -6.62 8.26
CA ALA A 23 -6.02 -6.64 6.80
C ALA A 23 -4.71 -7.20 6.20
N ALA A 24 -4.47 -8.49 6.42
CA ALA A 24 -3.34 -9.21 5.87
C ALA A 24 -3.63 -9.57 4.41
N ILE A 25 -2.59 -9.54 3.58
CA ILE A 25 -2.69 -10.03 2.21
C ILE A 25 -3.05 -11.54 2.24
N PRO A 26 -4.04 -12.00 1.46
CA PRO A 26 -4.45 -13.40 1.45
C PRO A 26 -3.31 -14.34 1.07
N LYS A 27 -3.27 -15.52 1.71
CA LYS A 27 -2.21 -16.51 1.48
C LYS A 27 -2.14 -16.96 0.03
N GLU A 28 -3.26 -16.95 -0.68
CA GLU A 28 -3.38 -17.30 -2.09
C GLU A 28 -2.59 -16.35 -3.00
N ILE A 29 -2.43 -15.09 -2.60
CA ILE A 29 -1.58 -14.11 -3.31
C ILE A 29 -0.13 -14.33 -2.93
N SER A 30 0.17 -14.41 -1.64
CA SER A 30 1.55 -14.58 -1.16
C SER A 30 2.18 -15.89 -1.66
N SER A 31 1.40 -16.95 -1.86
CA SER A 31 1.88 -18.22 -2.42
C SER A 31 2.24 -18.16 -3.90
N LYS A 32 1.81 -17.13 -4.63
CA LYS A 32 2.20 -16.93 -6.03
C LYS A 32 3.58 -16.31 -6.17
N VAL A 33 4.12 -15.68 -5.11
CA VAL A 33 5.40 -14.97 -5.15
C VAL A 33 6.53 -15.94 -5.50
N THR A 34 7.21 -15.65 -6.60
CA THR A 34 8.32 -16.45 -7.11
C THR A 34 9.64 -15.70 -6.95
N TYR A 35 9.61 -14.36 -6.93
CA TYR A 35 10.77 -13.54 -6.65
C TYR A 35 11.09 -13.46 -5.16
N SER A 36 12.32 -13.79 -4.77
CA SER A 36 12.79 -13.75 -3.37
C SER A 36 13.97 -12.79 -3.14
N GLY A 37 14.37 -12.01 -4.14
CA GLY A 37 15.47 -11.05 -4.03
C GLY A 37 15.07 -9.75 -3.32
N GLY A 38 16.06 -8.88 -3.09
CA GLY A 38 15.82 -7.54 -2.53
C GLY A 38 15.49 -6.50 -3.60
N PHE A 39 14.84 -5.41 -3.22
CA PHE A 39 14.44 -4.37 -4.18
C PHE A 39 15.63 -3.77 -4.95
N GLY A 40 16.78 -3.59 -4.28
CA GLY A 40 17.99 -3.08 -4.94
C GLY A 40 18.51 -3.98 -6.08
N GLU A 41 18.31 -5.30 -5.99
CA GLU A 41 18.67 -6.24 -7.07
C GLU A 41 17.67 -6.12 -8.23
N LEU A 42 16.37 -6.12 -7.92
CA LEU A 42 15.31 -5.87 -8.89
C LEU A 42 15.56 -4.57 -9.66
N GLN A 43 15.94 -3.50 -8.95
CA GLN A 43 16.19 -2.19 -9.55
C GLN A 43 17.36 -2.17 -10.53
N ARG A 44 18.45 -2.89 -10.21
CA ARG A 44 19.64 -2.92 -11.07
C ARG A 44 19.42 -3.69 -12.36
N SER A 45 18.58 -4.71 -12.36
CA SER A 45 18.36 -5.58 -13.53
C SER A 45 16.93 -6.11 -13.60
N PRO A 46 15.91 -5.24 -13.81
CA PRO A 46 14.51 -5.67 -13.80
C PRO A 46 14.22 -6.72 -14.88
N GLU A 47 14.92 -6.65 -16.02
CA GLU A 47 14.68 -7.56 -17.13
C GLU A 47 14.96 -9.03 -16.78
N LYS A 48 15.94 -9.30 -15.89
CA LYS A 48 16.28 -10.65 -15.44
C LYS A 48 15.15 -11.35 -14.70
N PHE A 49 14.23 -10.57 -14.14
CA PHE A 49 13.12 -11.06 -13.33
C PHE A 49 11.79 -10.94 -14.06
N THR A 50 11.79 -10.65 -15.37
CA THR A 50 10.55 -10.53 -16.15
C THR A 50 9.74 -11.82 -16.07
N GLY A 51 8.45 -11.71 -15.77
CA GLY A 51 7.56 -12.86 -15.57
C GLY A 51 7.50 -13.36 -14.13
N GLU A 52 8.43 -12.97 -13.26
CA GLU A 52 8.38 -13.27 -11.83
C GLU A 52 7.20 -12.56 -11.16
N TYR A 53 6.54 -13.25 -10.23
CA TYR A 53 5.51 -12.69 -9.39
C TYR A 53 6.13 -12.10 -8.12
N ILE A 54 5.70 -10.89 -7.76
CA ILE A 54 6.27 -10.13 -6.66
C ILE A 54 5.19 -9.34 -5.91
N ILE A 55 5.45 -9.09 -4.62
CA ILE A 55 4.72 -8.12 -3.82
C ILE A 55 5.68 -6.99 -3.43
N LEU A 56 5.33 -5.76 -3.80
CA LEU A 56 6.07 -4.56 -3.43
C LEU A 56 5.16 -3.57 -2.74
N GLY A 57 5.69 -2.82 -1.79
CA GLY A 57 4.96 -1.75 -1.11
C GLY A 57 5.66 -0.41 -1.19
N GLY A 58 4.93 0.62 -0.84
CA GLY A 58 5.47 1.96 -0.82
C GLY A 58 4.43 3.06 -0.74
N ARG A 59 4.88 4.28 -1.03
CA ARG A 59 4.05 5.49 -1.04
C ARG A 59 3.90 5.98 -2.47
N ILE A 60 2.67 6.25 -2.90
CA ILE A 60 2.40 6.81 -4.23
C ILE A 60 3.05 8.19 -4.34
N VAL A 61 3.81 8.39 -5.41
CA VAL A 61 4.42 9.68 -5.76
C VAL A 61 3.57 10.38 -6.82
N GLU A 62 3.09 9.64 -7.80
CA GLU A 62 2.37 10.18 -8.95
C GLU A 62 1.44 9.11 -9.53
N VAL A 63 0.30 9.55 -10.08
CA VAL A 63 -0.63 8.71 -10.86
C VAL A 63 -0.90 9.41 -12.18
N LYS A 64 -0.80 8.66 -13.28
CA LYS A 64 -1.15 9.09 -14.63
C LYS A 64 -2.16 8.14 -15.23
N ASN A 65 -3.15 8.71 -15.91
CA ASN A 65 -4.17 7.95 -16.61
C ASN A 65 -3.98 8.19 -18.10
N ASP A 66 -3.59 7.14 -18.83
CA ASP A 66 -3.28 7.15 -20.25
C ASP A 66 -4.12 6.07 -20.94
N PRO A 67 -5.40 6.35 -21.28
CA PRO A 67 -6.33 5.35 -21.76
C PRO A 67 -5.75 4.51 -22.91
N PRO A 68 -5.91 3.17 -22.88
CA PRO A 68 -6.75 2.39 -21.98
C PRO A 68 -6.08 1.97 -20.64
N PHE A 69 -4.90 2.50 -20.33
CA PHE A 69 -4.10 2.09 -19.17
C PHE A 69 -3.98 3.20 -18.12
N SER A 70 -3.53 2.83 -16.94
CA SER A 70 -3.10 3.78 -15.92
C SER A 70 -1.74 3.38 -15.40
N SER A 71 -0.97 4.34 -14.94
CA SER A 71 0.31 4.11 -14.30
C SER A 71 0.40 4.86 -12.98
N MET A 72 1.10 4.29 -12.02
CA MET A 72 1.48 5.00 -10.81
C MET A 72 2.95 4.78 -10.48
N ILE A 73 3.62 5.85 -10.11
CA ILE A 73 4.99 5.79 -9.59
C ILE A 73 4.89 5.65 -8.07
N VAL A 74 5.54 4.62 -7.55
CA VAL A 74 5.57 4.32 -6.12
C VAL A 74 7.00 4.44 -5.61
N LEU A 75 7.18 5.22 -4.55
CA LEU A 75 8.41 5.24 -3.76
C LEU A 75 8.41 3.99 -2.89
N GLN A 76 9.31 3.05 -3.17
CA GLN A 76 9.34 1.78 -2.49
C GLN A 76 9.62 1.98 -1.00
N LEU A 77 8.95 1.18 -0.17
CA LEU A 77 9.24 1.03 1.25
C LEU A 77 9.29 -0.47 1.57
N PRO A 78 10.18 -0.90 2.47
CA PRO A 78 10.17 -2.26 3.00
C PRO A 78 8.79 -2.60 3.58
N LEU A 79 8.43 -3.87 3.47
CA LEU A 79 7.17 -4.39 3.97
C LEU A 79 7.36 -5.07 5.33
N GLU A 80 6.37 -4.92 6.20
CA GLU A 80 6.19 -5.75 7.38
C GLU A 80 5.73 -7.16 7.01
N THR A 81 5.70 -8.08 7.99
CA THR A 81 5.22 -9.46 7.82
C THR A 81 3.76 -9.53 7.36
N ASP A 82 2.94 -8.54 7.71
CA ASP A 82 1.56 -8.39 7.24
C ASP A 82 1.44 -7.69 5.87
N HIS A 83 2.57 -7.42 5.23
CA HIS A 83 2.72 -6.71 3.96
C HIS A 83 2.36 -5.21 4.02
N LYS A 84 2.33 -4.61 5.21
CA LYS A 84 2.15 -3.17 5.38
C LYS A 84 3.49 -2.42 5.16
N PRO A 85 3.50 -1.28 4.43
CA PRO A 85 4.72 -0.49 4.25
C PRO A 85 5.26 0.08 5.57
N ARG A 86 6.57 -0.05 5.79
CA ARG A 86 7.32 0.54 6.91
C ARG A 86 7.61 2.02 6.65
N ILE A 87 6.83 2.91 7.25
CA ILE A 87 6.89 4.36 6.95
C ILE A 87 8.15 5.07 7.47
N ASN A 88 8.86 4.47 8.42
CA ASN A 88 10.06 5.05 9.03
C ASN A 88 11.36 4.53 8.39
N ASP A 89 11.26 3.53 7.52
CA ASP A 89 12.42 2.93 6.86
C ASP A 89 12.78 3.75 5.61
N PRO A 90 14.08 3.86 5.28
CA PRO A 90 14.50 4.52 4.06
C PRO A 90 13.99 3.78 2.83
N SER A 91 13.64 4.54 1.80
CA SER A 91 13.27 3.97 0.51
C SER A 91 14.48 3.37 -0.20
N GLU A 92 14.29 2.21 -0.84
CA GLU A 92 15.32 1.58 -1.66
C GLU A 92 15.24 2.01 -3.14
N GLY A 93 14.25 2.85 -3.52
CA GLY A 93 14.11 3.41 -4.86
C GLY A 93 12.65 3.58 -5.29
N ARG A 94 12.39 3.55 -6.60
CA ARG A 94 11.06 3.74 -7.17
C ARG A 94 10.74 2.68 -8.20
N PHE A 95 9.49 2.28 -8.27
CA PHE A 95 8.97 1.39 -9.30
C PHE A 95 7.72 1.98 -9.95
N LEU A 96 7.48 1.56 -11.18
CA LEU A 96 6.31 1.92 -11.95
C LEU A 96 5.31 0.78 -11.86
N VAL A 97 4.07 1.09 -11.51
CA VAL A 97 2.98 0.13 -11.54
C VAL A 97 2.11 0.41 -12.75
N ARG A 98 1.95 -0.58 -13.62
CA ARG A 98 1.10 -0.52 -14.82
C ARG A 98 -0.22 -1.22 -14.50
N SER A 99 -1.32 -0.48 -14.56
CA SER A 99 -2.68 -0.96 -14.38
C SER A 99 -3.39 -1.13 -15.72
N GLY A 100 -4.10 -2.25 -15.88
CA GLY A 100 -4.98 -2.52 -17.02
C GLY A 100 -6.32 -1.78 -16.95
N SER A 101 -6.54 -0.97 -15.92
CA SER A 101 -7.78 -0.23 -15.67
C SER A 101 -7.48 1.15 -15.09
N PHE A 102 -8.49 2.03 -15.17
CA PHE A 102 -8.44 3.38 -14.63
C PHE A 102 -8.13 3.40 -13.14
N LEU A 103 -7.11 4.18 -12.75
CA LEU A 103 -6.80 4.50 -11.35
C LEU A 103 -7.31 5.91 -11.04
N ASP A 104 -8.42 6.00 -10.31
CA ASP A 104 -8.98 7.28 -9.87
C ASP A 104 -7.95 8.05 -9.00
N PRO A 105 -7.47 9.24 -9.43
CA PRO A 105 -6.50 10.02 -8.66
C PRO A 105 -7.01 10.49 -7.30
N ALA A 106 -8.32 10.60 -7.10
CA ALA A 106 -8.90 10.91 -5.79
C ALA A 106 -8.78 9.72 -4.83
N VAL A 107 -8.83 8.49 -5.36
CA VAL A 107 -8.66 7.26 -4.57
C VAL A 107 -7.17 6.94 -4.38
N TYR A 108 -6.36 7.07 -5.43
CA TYR A 108 -4.93 6.75 -5.43
C TYR A 108 -4.07 8.02 -5.41
N SER A 109 -4.38 8.94 -4.50
CA SER A 109 -3.69 10.24 -4.45
C SER A 109 -2.23 10.11 -4.01
N PRO A 110 -1.33 11.01 -4.49
CA PRO A 110 0.02 11.09 -3.98
C PRO A 110 0.08 11.15 -2.45
N GLY A 111 0.98 10.38 -1.86
CA GLY A 111 1.11 10.21 -0.41
C GLY A 111 0.31 9.03 0.17
N THR A 112 -0.57 8.40 -0.61
CA THR A 112 -1.25 7.15 -0.20
C THR A 112 -0.24 6.01 -0.11
N TYR A 113 -0.37 5.19 0.94
CA TYR A 113 0.43 3.98 1.10
C TYR A 113 -0.26 2.80 0.45
N VAL A 114 0.50 2.02 -0.31
CA VAL A 114 -0.01 0.88 -1.07
C VAL A 114 0.91 -0.32 -0.98
N THR A 115 0.31 -1.49 -1.10
CA THR A 115 1.00 -2.73 -1.46
C THR A 115 0.43 -3.24 -2.77
N VAL A 116 1.30 -3.71 -3.65
CA VAL A 116 0.99 -4.13 -5.01
C VAL A 116 1.51 -5.53 -5.21
N ALA A 117 0.60 -6.44 -5.57
CA ALA A 117 0.96 -7.76 -6.09
C ALA A 117 0.81 -7.75 -7.60
N GLY A 118 1.79 -8.34 -8.29
CA GLY A 118 1.78 -8.40 -9.74
C GLY A 118 3.01 -9.08 -10.31
N THR A 119 3.19 -8.91 -11.62
CA THR A 119 4.28 -9.53 -12.37
C THR A 119 5.28 -8.47 -12.79
N VAL A 120 6.58 -8.77 -12.67
CA VAL A 120 7.62 -7.92 -13.25
C VAL A 120 7.49 -7.95 -14.78
N ALA A 121 7.35 -6.78 -15.39
CA ALA A 121 7.15 -6.60 -16.83
C ALA A 121 8.37 -5.99 -17.54
N GLY A 122 9.51 -5.90 -16.83
CA GLY A 122 10.75 -5.30 -17.33
C GLY A 122 11.01 -3.93 -16.72
N LYS A 123 11.45 -2.97 -17.52
CA LYS A 123 11.82 -1.62 -17.06
C LYS A 123 11.26 -0.53 -17.95
N GLU A 124 11.16 0.67 -17.37
CA GLU A 124 10.87 1.90 -18.09
C GLU A 124 11.84 2.99 -17.64
N VAL A 125 12.29 3.84 -18.56
CA VAL A 125 13.21 4.93 -18.27
C VAL A 125 12.45 6.23 -18.34
N LEU A 126 12.25 6.87 -17.19
CA LEU A 126 11.58 8.16 -17.08
C LEU A 126 12.45 9.14 -16.28
N PRO A 127 12.37 10.45 -16.54
CA PRO A 127 13.20 11.41 -15.83
C PRO A 127 12.71 11.66 -14.40
N ILE A 128 13.65 11.81 -13.46
CA ILE A 128 13.42 12.39 -12.13
C ILE A 128 14.28 13.65 -12.03
N GLY A 129 13.65 14.82 -11.95
CA GLY A 129 14.38 16.09 -11.84
C GLY A 129 15.37 16.31 -12.99
N GLY A 130 15.07 15.82 -14.19
CA GLY A 130 15.94 15.90 -15.38
C GLY A 130 16.94 14.75 -15.55
N TYR A 131 17.10 13.87 -14.57
CA TYR A 131 18.00 12.71 -14.67
C TYR A 131 17.24 11.47 -15.12
N ALA A 132 17.80 10.72 -16.07
CA ALA A 132 17.24 9.45 -16.50
C ALA A 132 17.24 8.43 -15.34
N TYR A 133 16.08 7.87 -15.03
CA TYR A 133 15.91 6.90 -13.94
C TYR A 133 15.25 5.62 -14.46
N VAL A 134 15.79 4.48 -14.03
CA VAL A 134 15.26 3.15 -14.37
C VAL A 134 14.23 2.73 -13.33
N TYR A 135 12.98 2.57 -13.76
CA TYR A 135 11.89 2.03 -12.98
C TYR A 135 11.69 0.55 -13.31
N PRO A 136 11.79 -0.38 -12.35
CA PRO A 136 11.15 -1.68 -12.50
C PRO A 136 9.66 -1.49 -12.77
N VAL A 137 9.14 -2.16 -13.79
CA VAL A 137 7.72 -2.10 -14.14
C VAL A 137 7.02 -3.31 -13.57
N ILE A 138 6.00 -3.08 -12.74
CA ILE A 138 5.14 -4.11 -12.21
C ILE A 138 3.80 -4.01 -12.91
N ARG A 139 3.42 -5.04 -13.68
CA ARG A 139 2.06 -5.18 -14.18
C ARG A 139 1.19 -5.66 -13.02
N GLN A 140 0.28 -4.80 -12.61
CA GLN A 140 -0.53 -5.01 -11.42
C GLN A 140 -1.57 -6.12 -11.61
N GLU A 141 -1.75 -6.96 -10.59
CA GLU A 141 -2.89 -7.85 -10.42
C GLU A 141 -3.82 -7.35 -9.30
N LYS A 142 -3.24 -6.94 -8.17
CA LYS A 142 -4.00 -6.44 -7.01
C LYS A 142 -3.26 -5.32 -6.30
N ILE A 143 -4.01 -4.32 -5.84
CA ILE A 143 -3.51 -3.21 -5.01
C ILE A 143 -4.27 -3.23 -3.70
N TRP A 144 -3.55 -3.13 -2.58
CA TRP A 144 -4.08 -2.85 -1.26
C TRP A 144 -3.70 -1.43 -0.88
N LYS A 145 -4.67 -0.67 -0.39
CA LYS A 145 -4.44 0.65 0.21
C LYS A 145 -4.35 0.52 1.71
N TRP A 146 -3.46 1.30 2.30
CA TRP A 146 -3.30 1.36 3.74
C TRP A 146 -3.71 2.74 4.25
N ASP A 147 -4.67 2.76 5.17
CA ASP A 147 -4.93 3.94 5.99
C ASP A 147 -3.92 3.94 7.14
N LEU A 148 -2.75 4.49 6.85
CA LEU A 148 -1.74 4.72 7.86
C LEU A 148 -2.08 6.08 8.45
N GLU A 149 -2.91 6.06 9.49
CA GLU A 149 -3.26 7.27 10.24
C GLU A 149 -1.98 8.08 10.43
N LYS A 150 -1.93 9.26 9.80
CA LYS A 150 -0.97 10.29 10.20
C LYS A 150 -1.29 10.53 11.67
N GLY A 151 -0.34 10.23 12.56
CA GLY A 151 -0.52 10.27 14.01
C GLY A 151 -1.53 11.35 14.39
N SER A 152 -2.63 10.94 15.01
CA SER A 152 -3.80 11.76 15.28
C SER A 152 -3.39 13.00 16.09
N TYR A 153 -3.01 14.08 15.39
CA TYR A 153 -2.87 15.37 16.00
C TYR A 153 -4.30 15.92 16.11
N PRO A 154 -4.83 16.12 17.32
CA PRO A 154 -6.15 16.73 17.46
C PRO A 154 -6.13 18.09 16.76
N ARG A 155 -6.94 18.22 15.71
CA ARG A 155 -7.17 19.51 15.04
C ARG A 155 -8.08 20.34 15.92
N PHE A 156 -7.49 21.07 16.87
CA PHE A 156 -8.22 22.10 17.59
C PHE A 156 -8.37 23.33 16.69
N HIS A 157 -9.59 23.58 16.23
CA HIS A 157 -9.96 24.85 15.63
C HIS A 157 -10.44 25.80 16.73
N PHE A 158 -9.65 26.82 17.06
CA PHE A 158 -10.11 27.94 17.88
C PHE A 158 -10.73 28.99 16.96
N GLY A 159 -12.07 29.04 16.92
CA GLY A 159 -12.79 30.12 16.25
C GLY A 159 -12.85 31.36 17.14
N ILE A 160 -12.13 32.43 16.76
CA ILE A 160 -12.35 33.76 17.35
C ILE A 160 -13.51 34.40 16.59
N GLY A 161 -14.72 34.33 17.15
CA GLY A 161 -15.89 35.04 16.64
C GLY A 161 -15.84 36.50 17.10
N ILE A 162 -15.45 37.42 16.20
CA ILE A 162 -15.68 38.85 16.42
C ILE A 162 -17.12 39.14 15.98
N GLY A 163 -18.04 39.22 16.95
CA GLY A 163 -19.38 39.73 16.73
C GLY A 163 -19.34 41.26 16.70
N THR A 164 -19.35 41.87 15.52
CA THR A 164 -19.72 43.28 15.40
C THR A 164 -21.24 43.37 15.35
N VAL A 165 -21.82 43.86 16.44
CA VAL A 165 -23.18 44.38 16.49
C VAL A 165 -23.27 45.59 15.55
N PHE A 166 -24.23 45.56 14.63
CA PHE A 166 -24.73 46.73 13.91
C PHE A 166 -26.17 46.98 14.36
#